data_AF-A0A2V6P3Z7-F1
#
_entry.id   AF-A0A2V6P3Z7-F1
#
_cell.length_a   1.000
_cell.length_b   1.000
_cell.length_c   1.000
_cell.angle_alpha   90.00
_cell.angle_beta   90.00
_cell.angle_gamma   90.00
#
_symmetry.space_group_name_H-M   'P 1'
#
loop_
_entity.id
_entity.type
_entity.pdbx_description
1 polymer ?
#
loop_
_entity_poly.entity_id
_entity_poly.type
_entity_poly.pdbx_seq_one_letter_code
_entity_poly.pdbx_strand_id
1 'polypeptide(L)'
;MTGERPLLSRWVADERGMTLTEILVALGIISIGLVGLASVMPISSYGIQEGNQVSTATFLAEQRLEQLKAAQWTWNPTTGAVDCLGASGTDGSTWTFSGGNPPGSFASCAGANFDDETPSSNPLPTPYNTYTRQARIQPCDAAGSGCGVSDATIRLVTVRASYTPLQGVGGVATTQEFVELSMLIARR
;
A
#
# COMPACT_ATOMS: atom_id res chain seq x y z
N MET A 1 -25.83 73.10 15.82
CA MET A 1 -24.91 72.21 15.09
C MET A 1 -24.16 71.40 16.15
N THR A 2 -24.76 70.44 16.87
CA THR A 2 -25.20 69.05 16.55
C THR A 2 -24.11 68.13 15.99
N GLY A 3 -23.77 67.11 16.79
CA GLY A 3 -23.22 65.80 16.40
C GLY A 3 -21.69 65.75 16.28
N GLU A 4 -20.96 64.71 16.70
CA GLU A 4 -21.30 63.32 17.01
C GLU A 4 -20.29 62.73 18.02
N ARG A 5 -20.75 61.75 18.80
CA ARG A 5 -20.06 61.14 19.95
C ARG A 5 -19.13 60.00 19.49
N PRO A 6 -17.99 59.75 20.14
CA PRO A 6 -17.13 58.62 19.81
C PRO A 6 -17.77 57.30 20.27
N LEU A 7 -18.20 56.46 19.32
CA LEU A 7 -18.72 55.10 19.56
C LEU A 7 -17.60 54.06 19.50
N LEU A 8 -16.50 54.25 20.23
CA LEU A 8 -15.40 53.28 20.26
C LEU A 8 -14.75 53.24 21.65
N SER A 9 -15.39 52.58 22.62
CA SER A 9 -14.63 51.98 23.74
C SER A 9 -15.42 51.03 24.65
N ARG A 10 -16.64 50.59 24.31
CA ARG A 10 -17.39 49.66 25.18
C ARG A 10 -17.00 48.19 24.99
N TRP A 11 -15.73 47.92 24.73
CA TRP A 11 -15.19 46.56 24.62
C TRP A 11 -14.05 46.28 25.60
N VAL A 12 -13.60 47.27 26.37
CA VAL A 12 -12.55 47.07 27.37
C VAL A 12 -12.82 47.98 28.57
N ALA A 13 -13.47 47.44 29.60
CA ALA A 13 -13.35 47.86 31.01
C ALA A 13 -14.42 47.12 31.83
N ASP A 14 -14.28 45.81 31.96
CA ASP A 14 -14.70 45.15 33.19
C ASP A 14 -13.42 44.67 33.86
N GLU A 15 -12.82 45.53 34.68
CA GLU A 15 -11.62 45.26 35.47
C GLU A 15 -11.98 44.56 36.79
N ARG A 16 -13.11 43.84 36.81
CA ARG A 16 -13.46 42.93 37.89
C ARG A 16 -12.49 41.76 37.80
N GLY A 17 -11.53 41.69 38.71
CA GLY A 17 -10.57 40.58 38.78
C GLY A 17 -11.30 39.22 38.79
N MET A 18 -10.74 38.25 38.04
CA MET A 18 -11.31 36.90 37.94
C MET A 18 -11.43 36.27 39.32
N THR A 19 -12.60 35.70 39.61
CA THR A 19 -12.82 35.04 40.91
C THR A 19 -12.11 33.68 40.95
N LEU A 20 -11.70 33.22 42.13
CA LEU A 20 -11.06 31.91 42.30
C LEU A 20 -11.96 30.76 41.80
N THR A 21 -13.27 30.89 42.01
CA THR A 21 -14.27 29.93 41.52
C THR A 21 -14.30 29.86 39.99
N GLU A 22 -14.22 31.00 39.31
CA GLU A 22 -14.21 31.08 37.85
C GLU A 22 -12.98 30.41 37.24
N ILE A 23 -11.80 30.59 37.86
CA ILE A 23 -10.57 29.91 37.46
C ILE A 23 -10.69 28.39 37.67
N LEU A 24 -11.26 27.93 38.78
CA LEU A 24 -11.46 26.50 39.04
C LEU A 24 -12.42 25.86 38.03
N VAL A 25 -13.50 26.56 37.67
CA VAL A 25 -14.44 26.10 36.64
C VAL A 25 -13.75 26.05 35.27
N ALA A 26 -12.99 27.08 34.91
CA ALA A 26 -12.24 27.11 33.65
C ALA A 26 -11.22 25.97 33.55
N LEU A 27 -10.45 25.71 34.62
CA LEU A 27 -9.52 24.58 34.69
C LEU A 27 -10.25 23.24 34.57
N GLY A 28 -11.43 23.10 35.18
CA GLY A 28 -12.28 21.92 35.02
C GLY A 28 -12.66 21.68 33.56
N ILE A 29 -13.18 22.70 32.86
CA ILE A 29 -13.55 22.60 31.45
C ILE A 29 -12.34 22.26 30.57
N ILE A 30 -11.21 22.94 30.77
CA ILE A 30 -9.97 22.70 30.03
C ILE A 30 -9.48 21.26 30.26
N SER A 31 -9.51 20.76 31.50
CA SER A 31 -9.07 19.40 31.82
C SER A 31 -9.89 18.34 31.08
N ILE A 32 -11.21 18.51 31.00
CA ILE A 32 -12.10 17.60 30.26
C ILE A 32 -11.76 17.64 28.76
N GLY A 33 -11.53 18.84 28.21
CA GLY A 33 -11.11 19.01 26.82
C GLY A 33 -9.77 18.34 26.50
N LEU A 34 -8.75 18.51 27.37
CA LEU A 34 -7.44 17.88 27.19
C LEU A 34 -7.51 16.35 27.29
N VAL A 35 -8.33 15.80 28.18
CA VAL A 35 -8.53 14.34 28.27
C VAL A 35 -9.18 13.81 26.98
N GLY A 36 -10.14 14.54 26.42
CA GLY A 36 -10.74 14.23 25.13
C GLY A 36 -9.72 14.25 23.99
N LEU A 37 -8.82 15.23 23.95
CA LEU A 37 -7.76 15.30 22.93
C LEU A 37 -6.70 14.19 23.11
N ALA A 38 -6.33 13.89 24.36
CA ALA A 38 -5.35 12.86 24.67
C ALA A 38 -5.78 11.46 24.21
N SER A 39 -7.08 11.16 24.18
CA SER A 39 -7.59 9.88 23.71
C SER A 39 -7.52 9.71 22.18
N VAL A 40 -7.44 10.80 21.41
CA VAL A 40 -7.43 10.78 19.93
C VAL A 40 -6.01 10.63 19.36
N MET A 41 -4.98 11.07 20.10
CA MET A 41 -3.59 11.02 19.63
C MET A 41 -3.09 9.61 19.27
N PRO A 42 -3.38 8.55 20.05
CA PRO A 42 -2.97 7.19 19.68
C PRO A 42 -3.61 6.75 18.36
N ILE A 43 -4.92 6.97 18.19
CA ILE A 43 -5.67 6.58 16.99
C ILE A 43 -5.08 7.26 15.74
N SER A 44 -4.77 8.54 15.85
CA SER A 44 -4.18 9.31 14.74
C SER A 44 -2.80 8.78 14.35
N SER A 45 -1.99 8.39 15.34
CA SER A 45 -0.65 7.85 15.11
C SER A 45 -0.71 6.51 14.37
N TYR A 46 -1.66 5.64 14.73
CA TYR A 46 -1.89 4.37 14.02
C TYR A 46 -2.29 4.59 12.56
N GLY A 47 -3.23 5.50 12.30
CA GLY A 47 -3.66 5.80 10.93
C GLY A 47 -2.53 6.32 10.04
N ILE A 48 -1.60 7.13 10.58
CA ILE A 48 -0.41 7.57 9.84
C ILE A 48 0.51 6.39 9.53
N GLN A 49 0.72 5.50 10.50
CA GLN A 49 1.63 4.36 10.31
C GLN A 49 1.08 3.35 9.31
N GLU A 50 -0.22 3.06 9.38
CA GLU A 50 -0.93 2.21 8.42
C GLU A 50 -0.92 2.83 7.01
N GLY A 51 -1.21 4.14 6.89
CA GLY A 51 -1.13 4.84 5.61
C GLY A 51 0.27 4.81 4.97
N ASN A 52 1.32 4.88 5.78
CA ASN A 52 2.70 4.70 5.30
C ASN A 52 2.96 3.27 4.81
N GLN A 53 2.40 2.26 5.49
CA GLN A 53 2.55 0.86 5.08
C GLN A 53 1.83 0.56 3.76
N VAL A 54 0.59 1.03 3.61
CA VAL A 54 -0.18 0.92 2.35
C VAL A 54 0.55 1.61 1.20
N SER A 55 1.05 2.83 1.43
CA SER A 55 1.77 3.59 0.39
C SER A 55 3.06 2.89 -0.04
N THR A 56 3.80 2.34 0.93
CA THR A 56 5.03 1.57 0.67
C THR A 56 4.72 0.28 -0.09
N ALA A 57 3.70 -0.48 0.33
CA ALA A 57 3.27 -1.69 -0.35
C ALA A 57 2.84 -1.41 -1.80
N THR A 58 2.11 -0.30 -2.02
CA THR A 58 1.71 0.14 -3.37
C THR A 58 2.93 0.44 -4.23
N PHE A 59 3.89 1.24 -3.73
CA PHE A 59 5.13 1.53 -4.45
C PHE A 59 5.93 0.27 -4.78
N LEU A 60 6.02 -0.68 -3.84
CA LEU A 60 6.71 -1.95 -4.06
C LEU A 60 6.02 -2.79 -5.15
N ALA A 61 4.69 -2.84 -5.14
CA ALA A 61 3.90 -3.52 -6.15
C ALA A 61 4.06 -2.87 -7.54
N GLU A 62 3.98 -1.54 -7.63
CA GLU A 62 4.22 -0.79 -8.86
C GLU A 62 5.62 -1.01 -9.41
N GLN A 63 6.65 -0.98 -8.55
CA GLN A 63 8.02 -1.22 -8.96
C GLN A 63 8.17 -2.59 -9.63
N ARG A 64 7.57 -3.64 -9.06
CA ARG A 64 7.65 -4.99 -9.62
C ARG A 64 6.80 -5.14 -10.87
N LEU A 65 5.65 -4.47 -10.93
CA LEU A 65 4.82 -4.42 -12.11
C LEU A 65 5.55 -3.75 -13.29
N GLU A 66 6.29 -2.67 -13.04
CA GLU A 66 7.14 -2.03 -14.06
C GLU A 66 8.34 -2.91 -14.45
N GLN A 67 8.96 -3.65 -13.53
CA GLN A 67 9.98 -4.65 -13.87
C GLN A 67 9.41 -5.76 -14.79
N LEU A 68 8.22 -6.26 -14.48
CA LEU A 68 7.52 -7.27 -15.27
C LEU A 68 7.16 -6.74 -16.66
N LYS A 69 6.65 -5.52 -16.73
CA LYS A 69 6.37 -4.82 -17.99
C LYS A 69 7.64 -4.58 -18.81
N ALA A 70 8.78 -4.33 -18.17
CA ALA A 70 10.06 -4.20 -18.86
C ALA A 70 10.62 -5.54 -19.35
N ALA A 71 10.17 -6.68 -18.79
CA ALA A 71 10.61 -7.99 -19.21
C ALA A 71 10.37 -8.23 -20.71
N GLN A 72 11.29 -8.93 -21.34
CA GLN A 72 11.16 -9.28 -22.76
C GLN A 72 10.17 -10.42 -22.93
N TRP A 73 9.07 -10.17 -23.61
CA TRP A 73 8.20 -11.22 -24.11
C TRP A 73 7.97 -10.94 -25.59
N THR A 74 8.75 -11.62 -26.44
CA THR A 74 8.79 -11.32 -27.86
C THR A 74 9.04 -12.58 -28.69
N TRP A 75 8.74 -12.50 -29.98
CA TRP A 75 9.11 -13.49 -30.96
C TRP A 75 10.25 -12.96 -31.84
N ASN A 76 11.39 -13.63 -31.83
CA ASN A 76 12.49 -13.30 -32.74
C ASN A 76 12.64 -14.41 -33.79
N PRO A 77 12.56 -14.10 -35.10
CA PRO A 77 12.68 -15.12 -36.15
C PRO A 77 14.07 -15.77 -36.23
N THR A 78 15.11 -15.14 -35.67
CA THR A 78 16.50 -15.61 -35.71
C THR A 78 16.88 -16.44 -34.48
N THR A 79 16.32 -16.11 -33.31
CA THR A 79 16.65 -16.78 -32.03
C THR A 79 15.48 -17.56 -31.41
N GLY A 80 14.30 -17.52 -32.04
CA GLY A 80 13.06 -18.13 -31.52
C GLY A 80 12.31 -17.23 -30.52
N ALA A 81 11.34 -17.81 -29.82
CA ALA A 81 10.59 -17.11 -28.77
C ALA A 81 11.51 -16.78 -27.58
N VAL A 82 11.54 -15.51 -27.18
CA VAL A 82 12.19 -15.06 -25.95
C VAL A 82 11.10 -14.65 -24.98
N ASP A 83 10.93 -15.45 -23.92
CA ASP A 83 9.94 -15.23 -22.89
C ASP A 83 10.62 -15.09 -21.53
N CYS A 84 10.98 -13.85 -21.20
CA CYS A 84 11.52 -13.46 -19.90
C CYS A 84 10.45 -12.94 -18.95
N LEU A 85 9.20 -12.78 -19.42
CA LEU A 85 8.07 -12.47 -18.56
C LEU A 85 7.65 -13.74 -17.80
N GLY A 86 7.56 -14.85 -18.53
CA GLY A 86 7.16 -16.15 -18.01
C GLY A 86 5.70 -16.27 -17.65
N ALA A 87 5.34 -17.44 -17.11
CA ALA A 87 4.01 -17.76 -16.60
C ALA A 87 4.15 -18.51 -15.27
N SER A 88 3.19 -18.35 -14.37
CA SER A 88 3.14 -19.07 -13.09
C SER A 88 2.70 -20.53 -13.24
N GLY A 89 2.25 -20.93 -14.45
CA GLY A 89 1.79 -22.27 -14.78
C GLY A 89 0.69 -22.21 -15.84
N THR A 90 0.10 -23.36 -16.17
CA THR A 90 -0.98 -23.48 -17.18
C THR A 90 -2.35 -23.74 -16.56
N ASP A 91 -2.46 -23.79 -15.23
CA ASP A 91 -3.69 -24.07 -14.51
C ASP A 91 -4.09 -22.96 -13.53
N GLY A 92 -5.37 -22.91 -13.17
CA GLY A 92 -5.93 -21.91 -12.25
C GLY A 92 -5.29 -21.91 -10.86
N SER A 93 -4.86 -23.07 -10.37
CA SER A 93 -4.28 -23.23 -9.02
C SER A 93 -2.92 -22.56 -8.88
N THR A 94 -2.11 -22.59 -9.94
CA THR A 94 -0.74 -22.04 -9.94
C THR A 94 -0.70 -20.52 -10.03
N TRP A 95 -1.78 -19.87 -10.47
CA TRP A 95 -1.88 -18.40 -10.54
C TRP A 95 -2.27 -17.73 -9.21
N THR A 96 -2.44 -18.51 -8.15
CA THR A 96 -2.81 -17.98 -6.83
C THR A 96 -1.58 -17.63 -5.99
N PHE A 97 -1.75 -16.69 -5.07
CA PHE A 97 -0.74 -16.38 -4.04
C PHE A 97 -0.79 -17.36 -2.85
N SER A 98 -1.77 -18.28 -2.83
CA SER A 98 -1.88 -19.33 -1.80
C SER A 98 -1.33 -20.64 -2.37
N GLY A 99 -0.01 -20.80 -2.32
CA GLY A 99 0.66 -22.04 -2.75
C GLY A 99 0.90 -22.17 -4.26
N GLY A 100 0.55 -21.16 -5.06
CA GLY A 100 0.95 -21.09 -6.47
C GLY A 100 2.40 -20.64 -6.64
N ASN A 101 2.93 -20.77 -7.85
CA ASN A 101 4.36 -20.61 -8.12
C ASN A 101 4.67 -19.20 -8.65
N PRO A 102 5.85 -18.63 -8.32
CA PRO A 102 6.33 -17.45 -9.03
C PRO A 102 6.45 -17.77 -10.54
N PRO A 103 6.30 -16.77 -11.42
CA PRO A 103 6.46 -16.97 -12.85
C PRO A 103 7.86 -17.52 -13.16
N GLY A 104 7.88 -18.52 -14.04
CA GLY A 104 9.08 -19.34 -14.28
C GLY A 104 10.30 -18.54 -14.73
N SER A 105 11.46 -18.88 -14.16
CA SER A 105 12.78 -18.34 -14.49
C SER A 105 13.32 -19.02 -15.76
N PHE A 106 13.45 -18.29 -16.86
CA PHE A 106 14.00 -18.84 -18.11
C PHE A 106 15.51 -18.62 -18.17
N ALA A 107 16.27 -19.68 -18.46
CA ALA A 107 17.74 -19.64 -18.50
C ALA A 107 18.30 -18.66 -19.56
N SER A 108 17.52 -18.32 -20.59
CA SER A 108 17.85 -17.32 -21.62
C SER A 108 17.74 -15.88 -21.12
N CYS A 109 17.18 -15.66 -19.93
CA CYS A 109 16.84 -14.36 -19.38
C CYS A 109 17.72 -14.05 -18.17
N ALA A 110 19.02 -13.86 -18.41
CA ALA A 110 19.98 -13.56 -17.36
C ALA A 110 19.49 -12.36 -16.51
N GLY A 111 19.08 -12.62 -15.26
CA GLY A 111 18.66 -11.61 -14.30
C GLY A 111 17.15 -11.29 -14.24
N ALA A 112 16.31 -11.87 -15.09
CA ALA A 112 14.85 -11.69 -15.02
C ALA A 112 14.20 -12.83 -14.22
N ASN A 113 14.54 -12.91 -12.93
CA ASN A 113 13.88 -13.83 -12.01
C ASN A 113 12.83 -13.07 -11.21
N PHE A 114 11.59 -13.52 -11.35
CA PHE A 114 10.45 -12.93 -10.68
C PHE A 114 10.03 -13.75 -9.45
N ASP A 115 11.04 -14.26 -8.72
CA ASP A 115 10.87 -15.06 -7.51
C ASP A 115 10.08 -14.31 -6.43
N ASP A 116 9.46 -15.08 -5.55
CA ASP A 116 8.74 -14.54 -4.40
C ASP A 116 9.73 -13.96 -3.40
N GLU A 117 9.61 -12.65 -3.13
CA GLU A 117 10.40 -11.95 -2.15
C GLU A 117 9.66 -11.97 -0.81
N THR A 118 10.18 -12.73 0.15
CA THR A 118 9.60 -12.86 1.49
C THR A 118 10.67 -12.64 2.56
N PRO A 119 10.29 -12.17 3.77
CA PRO A 119 11.24 -11.95 4.86
C PRO A 119 12.10 -13.18 5.22
N SER A 120 11.66 -14.40 4.92
CA SER A 120 12.35 -15.64 5.33
C SER A 120 13.16 -16.33 4.24
N SER A 121 12.85 -16.13 2.95
CA SER A 121 13.49 -16.87 1.85
C SER A 121 14.27 -15.99 0.88
N ASN A 122 13.77 -14.80 0.58
CA ASN A 122 14.36 -13.87 -0.38
C ASN A 122 13.96 -12.45 0.04
N PRO A 123 14.52 -11.91 1.13
CA PRO A 123 14.02 -10.68 1.72
C PRO A 123 14.32 -9.48 0.83
N LEU A 124 13.35 -8.57 0.77
CA LEU A 124 13.57 -7.24 0.19
C LEU A 124 14.71 -6.52 0.95
N PRO A 125 15.47 -5.64 0.26
CA PRO A 125 16.50 -4.84 0.91
C PRO A 125 15.93 -3.97 2.04
N THR A 126 16.76 -3.67 3.03
CA THR A 126 16.40 -2.69 4.06
C THR A 126 16.08 -1.33 3.43
N PRO A 127 15.02 -0.62 3.88
CA PRO A 127 14.19 -0.87 5.06
C PRO A 127 12.93 -1.74 4.82
N TYR A 128 12.78 -2.39 3.67
CA TYR A 128 11.54 -3.08 3.26
C TYR A 128 11.51 -4.57 3.58
N ASN A 129 12.46 -5.09 4.35
CA ASN A 129 12.62 -6.52 4.65
C ASN A 129 11.46 -7.15 5.45
N THR A 130 10.51 -6.35 5.94
CA THR A 130 9.27 -6.80 6.59
C THR A 130 8.11 -6.97 5.62
N TYR A 131 8.22 -6.45 4.39
CA TYR A 131 7.22 -6.61 3.35
C TYR A 131 7.47 -7.91 2.58
N THR A 132 6.42 -8.45 1.98
CA THR A 132 6.54 -9.44 0.92
C THR A 132 6.21 -8.80 -0.42
N ARG A 133 6.79 -9.35 -1.49
CA ARG A 133 6.44 -8.99 -2.86
C ARG A 133 6.45 -10.22 -3.75
N GLN A 134 5.31 -10.51 -4.33
CA GLN A 134 5.08 -11.70 -5.13
C GLN A 134 4.42 -11.31 -6.45
N ALA A 135 4.68 -12.07 -7.52
CA ALA A 135 4.04 -11.89 -8.81
C ALA A 135 3.40 -13.21 -9.26
N ARG A 136 2.24 -13.13 -9.91
CA ARG A 136 1.58 -14.26 -10.56
C ARG A 136 1.22 -13.88 -11.98
N ILE A 137 1.55 -14.75 -12.93
CA ILE A 137 1.32 -14.50 -14.35
C ILE A 137 0.48 -15.61 -14.94
N GLN A 138 -0.60 -15.16 -15.55
CA GLN A 138 -1.75 -15.93 -15.95
C GLN A 138 -1.84 -15.80 -17.49
N PRO A 139 -1.61 -16.88 -18.26
CA PRO A 139 -1.88 -16.88 -19.70
C PRO A 139 -3.39 -16.70 -19.94
N CYS A 140 -3.75 -15.90 -20.95
CA CYS A 140 -5.15 -15.58 -21.23
C CYS A 140 -5.81 -16.53 -22.23
N ASP A 141 -5.07 -17.44 -22.84
CA ASP A 141 -5.58 -18.54 -23.65
C ASP A 141 -5.89 -19.81 -22.83
N ALA A 142 -5.48 -19.85 -21.57
CA ALA A 142 -5.74 -21.00 -20.69
C ALA A 142 -7.18 -21.01 -20.16
N ALA A 143 -7.72 -22.21 -19.96
CA ALA A 143 -9.04 -22.40 -19.38
C ALA A 143 -9.09 -21.88 -17.93
N GLY A 144 -10.14 -21.14 -17.58
CA GLY A 144 -10.27 -20.54 -16.25
C GLY A 144 -9.32 -19.36 -16.02
N SER A 145 -8.72 -18.83 -17.08
CA SER A 145 -7.90 -17.63 -16.98
C SER A 145 -8.76 -16.42 -16.66
N GLY A 146 -8.65 -15.78 -15.51
CA GLY A 146 -9.53 -14.65 -15.18
C GLY A 146 -9.38 -13.40 -16.07
N CYS A 147 -8.76 -13.49 -17.25
CA CYS A 147 -8.36 -12.38 -18.11
C CYS A 147 -9.52 -11.63 -18.78
N GLY A 148 -10.69 -12.25 -18.95
CA GLY A 148 -11.81 -11.68 -19.73
C GLY A 148 -11.56 -11.57 -21.25
N VAL A 149 -10.40 -12.03 -21.72
CA VAL A 149 -10.01 -12.15 -23.14
C VAL A 149 -9.35 -13.51 -23.36
N SER A 150 -9.48 -14.08 -24.57
CA SER A 150 -8.89 -15.37 -24.94
C SER A 150 -7.85 -15.20 -26.03
N ASP A 151 -6.62 -14.85 -25.63
CA ASP A 151 -5.51 -14.57 -26.54
C ASP A 151 -4.18 -15.07 -25.96
N ALA A 152 -3.46 -15.91 -26.72
CA ALA A 152 -2.17 -16.47 -26.32
C ALA A 152 -1.03 -15.43 -26.33
N THR A 153 -1.26 -14.26 -26.94
CA THR A 153 -0.34 -13.13 -26.97
C THR A 153 -0.59 -12.13 -25.85
N ILE A 154 -1.55 -12.41 -24.95
CA ILE A 154 -1.85 -11.58 -23.78
C ILE A 154 -1.69 -12.41 -22.50
N ARG A 155 -1.14 -11.79 -21.46
CA ARG A 155 -1.04 -12.34 -20.11
C ARG A 155 -1.58 -11.34 -19.10
N LEU A 156 -2.33 -11.83 -18.12
CA LEU A 156 -2.67 -11.07 -16.93
C LEU A 156 -1.54 -11.24 -15.92
N VAL A 157 -0.95 -10.13 -15.54
CA VAL A 157 0.10 -10.06 -14.53
C VAL A 157 -0.51 -9.45 -13.29
N THR A 158 -0.40 -10.16 -12.18
CA THR A 158 -0.86 -9.71 -10.87
C THR A 158 0.33 -9.65 -9.93
N VAL A 159 0.53 -8.51 -9.28
CA VAL A 159 1.55 -8.30 -8.27
C VAL A 159 0.89 -8.04 -6.93
N ARG A 160 1.35 -8.74 -5.90
CA ARG A 160 0.91 -8.57 -4.53
C ARG A 160 2.07 -8.13 -3.66
N ALA A 161 1.88 -7.03 -2.93
CA ALA A 161 2.75 -6.65 -1.83
C ALA A 161 1.99 -6.82 -0.52
N SER A 162 2.54 -7.55 0.45
CA SER A 162 1.91 -7.73 1.76
C SER A 162 2.76 -7.17 2.89
N TYR A 163 2.09 -6.78 3.96
CA TYR A 163 2.70 -6.31 5.21
C TYR A 163 1.84 -6.75 6.39
N THR A 164 2.42 -6.71 7.59
CA THR A 164 1.69 -6.99 8.82
C THR A 164 1.43 -5.67 9.56
N PRO A 165 0.17 -5.21 9.67
CA PRO A 165 -0.14 -3.96 10.33
C PRO A 165 0.15 -4.01 11.83
N LEU A 166 0.27 -2.83 12.44
CA LEU A 166 0.33 -2.70 13.90
C LEU A 166 -1.08 -2.67 14.48
N GLN A 167 -1.29 -3.27 15.65
CA GLN A 167 -2.58 -3.22 16.34
C GLN A 167 -2.72 -1.95 17.17
N GLY A 168 -3.92 -1.37 17.18
CA GLY A 168 -4.26 -0.13 17.90
C GLY A 168 -4.09 -0.16 19.43
N VAL A 169 -3.82 -1.32 20.03
CA VAL A 169 -3.68 -1.51 21.49
C VAL A 169 -2.29 -2.09 21.86
N GLY A 170 -1.28 -1.87 21.02
CA GLY A 170 0.08 -2.38 21.24
C GLY A 170 0.20 -3.85 20.87
N GLY A 171 0.91 -4.12 19.78
CA GLY A 171 1.11 -5.46 19.25
C GLY A 171 1.23 -5.44 17.73
N VAL A 172 1.71 -6.55 17.16
CA VAL A 172 1.73 -6.77 15.70
C VAL A 172 0.49 -7.58 15.33
N ALA A 173 -0.17 -7.24 14.22
CA ALA A 173 -1.30 -8.02 13.73
C ALA A 173 -0.88 -9.48 13.46
N THR A 174 -1.79 -10.42 13.66
CA THR A 174 -1.54 -11.84 13.33
C THR A 174 -1.91 -12.15 11.88
N THR A 175 -2.57 -11.23 11.20
CA THR A 175 -3.01 -11.35 9.80
C THR A 175 -2.27 -10.31 8.96
N GLN A 176 -1.76 -10.75 7.81
CA GLN A 176 -1.17 -9.84 6.82
C GLN A 176 -2.26 -9.14 6.03
N GLU A 177 -2.03 -7.88 5.72
CA GLU A 177 -2.77 -7.11 4.74
C GLU A 177 -1.96 -7.02 3.44
N PHE A 178 -2.63 -6.78 2.32
CA PHE A 178 -1.97 -6.70 1.02
C PHE A 178 -2.58 -5.66 0.10
N VAL A 179 -1.73 -5.16 -0.79
CA VAL A 179 -2.11 -4.40 -1.97
C VAL A 179 -1.86 -5.28 -3.19
N GLU A 180 -2.84 -5.33 -4.09
CA GLU A 180 -2.76 -6.11 -5.31
C GLU A 180 -2.99 -5.21 -6.53
N LEU A 181 -2.07 -5.27 -7.49
CA LEU A 181 -2.16 -4.55 -8.75
C LEU A 181 -2.15 -5.56 -9.89
N SER A 182 -3.02 -5.35 -10.87
CA SER A 182 -3.10 -6.23 -12.05
C SER A 182 -2.99 -5.43 -13.34
N MET A 183 -2.36 -6.03 -14.34
CA MET A 183 -2.26 -5.46 -15.69
C MET A 183 -2.28 -6.55 -16.75
N LEU A 184 -2.86 -6.25 -17.91
CA LEU A 184 -2.68 -7.07 -19.10
C LEU A 184 -1.40 -6.62 -19.82
N ILE A 185 -0.52 -7.57 -20.12
CA ILE A 185 0.68 -7.37 -20.93
C ILE A 185 0.50 -8.14 -22.22
N ALA A 186 0.82 -7.52 -23.35
CA ALA A 186 0.85 -8.14 -24.66
C ALA A 186 2.29 -8.47 -25.08
N ARG A 187 2.45 -9.51 -25.88
CA ARG A 187 3.73 -9.88 -26.50
C ARG A 187 4.15 -8.80 -27.50
N ARG A 188 5.44 -8.47 -27.53
CA ARG A 188 6.05 -7.48 -28.42
C ARG A 188 6.56 -8.09 -29.72
#